data_AF-A0A7X7QIG8-F1
#
_entry.id   AF-A0A7X7QIG8-F1
#
_cell.length_a   1.000
_cell.length_b   1.000
_cell.length_c   1.000
_cell.angle_alpha   90.00
_cell.angle_beta   90.00
_cell.angle_gamma   90.00
#
_symmetry.space_group_name_H-M   'P 1'
#
loop_
_entity.id
_entity.type
_entity.pdbx_description
1 polymer ?
#
loop_
_entity_poly.entity_id
_entity_poly.type
_entity_poly.pdbx_seq_one_letter_code
_entity_poly.pdbx_strand_id
1 'polypeptide(L)'
;MSIIFLVDRDKDAHRADIEFLLRYMQHVQKPHGGWGYDNLQTGDTSMTQYGVLSAWVSFRAGFSIPAESINRVALWLIRTQDPSGGFGYQGKIGDANKLVQQDQVKQSLSAAGLGSVYACSDMLGLNKRAERRDKDLPGALREIKPKENRSDSPTLKSSIASDTLHTTTGRGNQWFAQNFKVDAGQYNHYYLYAFERYMSFRAHCEGTPDEDPQWYSDIAEHLLKTQEKDGSWRGDCGQVCDTAFSVLFLLRSMQKKLKMDLLGDGLLTGARGLPKDFGKATLDANGKVVTREKFGPAERLLDALGDPRIAEIDESANLLEDLPDDAMKALMDKHGDKLRGLVSNKSPVARLVVVRGLGKTRDLDNVEVLLFALTDPVPEVAVAANEALLRIRRSPGAIVLPEKFTEEDRRLVIDQWKAWYLSIRPDAKLE
;
A
#
# COMPACT_ATOMS: atom_id res chain seq x y z
N MET A 1 17.48 15.12 -4.09
CA MET A 1 16.25 14.94 -3.29
C MET A 1 15.18 16.00 -3.58
N SER A 2 15.52 17.27 -3.87
CA SER A 2 14.53 18.31 -4.12
C SER A 2 13.55 18.00 -5.27
N ILE A 3 14.03 17.46 -6.39
CA ILE A 3 13.16 17.04 -7.51
C ILE A 3 12.12 16.02 -7.04
N ILE A 4 12.56 14.96 -6.35
CA ILE A 4 11.68 13.90 -5.84
C ILE A 4 10.62 14.48 -4.91
N PHE A 5 11.03 15.37 -3.98
CA PHE A 5 10.11 16.04 -3.06
C PHE A 5 9.08 16.90 -3.79
N LEU A 6 9.49 17.72 -4.76
CA LEU A 6 8.58 18.61 -5.48
C LEU A 6 7.59 17.83 -6.34
N VAL A 7 8.04 16.76 -7.01
CA VAL A 7 7.16 15.87 -7.78
C VAL A 7 6.11 15.23 -6.86
N ASP A 8 6.52 14.74 -5.69
CA ASP A 8 5.63 14.07 -4.74
C ASP A 8 4.70 15.04 -4.01
N ARG A 9 5.12 16.30 -3.85
CA ARG A 9 4.34 17.33 -3.19
C ARG A 9 3.21 17.83 -4.08
N ASP A 10 3.55 18.32 -5.27
CA ASP A 10 2.63 18.83 -6.30
C ASP A 10 3.40 19.09 -7.61
N LYS A 11 3.40 18.10 -8.50
CA LYS A 11 4.13 18.17 -9.77
C LYS A 11 3.70 19.32 -10.68
N ASP A 12 2.44 19.72 -10.62
CA ASP A 12 1.87 20.75 -11.50
C ASP A 12 2.19 22.14 -10.96
N ALA A 13 2.01 22.36 -9.64
CA ALA A 13 2.36 23.63 -9.01
C ALA A 13 3.86 23.94 -9.07
N HIS A 14 4.71 22.90 -9.05
CA HIS A 14 6.16 23.03 -9.06
C HIS A 14 6.82 22.72 -10.41
N ARG A 15 6.04 22.67 -11.50
CA ARG A 15 6.53 22.23 -12.81
C ARG A 15 7.77 22.99 -13.28
N ALA A 16 7.78 24.32 -13.16
CA ALA A 16 8.89 25.15 -13.60
C ALA A 16 10.18 24.87 -12.79
N ASP A 17 10.06 24.70 -11.47
CA ASP A 17 11.18 24.37 -10.58
C ASP A 17 11.74 22.99 -10.89
N ILE A 18 10.86 22.01 -11.12
CA ILE A 18 11.24 20.65 -11.51
C ILE A 18 11.99 20.65 -12.84
N GLU A 19 11.48 21.34 -13.87
CA GLU A 19 12.12 21.46 -15.18
C GLU A 19 13.47 22.20 -15.11
N PHE A 20 13.59 23.20 -14.23
CA PHE A 20 14.86 23.89 -13.98
C PHE A 20 15.89 22.95 -13.33
N LEU A 21 15.50 22.25 -12.27
CA LEU A 21 16.37 21.31 -11.57
C LEU A 21 16.74 20.12 -12.45
N LEU A 22 15.85 19.62 -13.30
CA LEU A 22 16.15 18.57 -14.27
C LEU A 22 17.18 19.03 -15.30
N ARG A 23 17.07 20.26 -15.81
CA ARG A 23 18.08 20.85 -16.70
C ARG A 23 19.43 20.98 -16.00
N TYR A 24 19.44 21.41 -14.73
CA TYR A 24 20.65 21.44 -13.92
C TYR A 24 21.26 20.04 -13.76
N MET A 25 20.46 19.03 -13.41
CA MET A 25 20.92 17.64 -13.28
C MET A 25 21.54 17.09 -14.58
N GLN A 26 20.97 17.45 -15.74
CA GLN A 26 21.54 17.10 -17.04
C GLN A 26 22.87 17.82 -17.30
N HIS A 27 22.97 19.10 -16.92
CA HIS A 27 24.19 19.89 -17.07
C HIS A 27 25.35 19.33 -16.22
N VAL A 28 25.07 18.88 -15.00
CA VAL A 28 26.10 18.33 -14.09
C VAL A 28 26.31 16.81 -14.23
N GLN A 29 25.63 16.15 -15.17
CA GLN A 29 25.90 14.75 -15.48
C GLN A 29 27.25 14.64 -16.18
N LYS A 30 28.14 13.79 -15.65
CA LYS A 30 29.49 13.64 -16.20
C LYS A 30 29.45 12.91 -17.55
N PRO A 31 30.50 13.02 -18.41
CA PRO A 31 30.51 12.40 -19.74
C PRO A 31 30.29 10.88 -19.72
N HIS A 32 30.74 10.18 -18.68
CA HIS A 32 30.51 8.75 -18.51
C HIS A 32 29.06 8.40 -18.13
N GLY A 33 28.23 9.37 -17.75
CA GLY A 33 26.81 9.21 -17.40
C GLY A 33 26.48 9.25 -15.91
N GLY A 34 27.46 9.07 -15.03
CA GLY A 34 27.23 9.16 -13.59
C GLY A 34 27.22 10.61 -13.09
N TRP A 35 26.85 10.77 -11.82
CA TRP A 35 26.97 12.02 -11.07
C TRP A 35 28.01 11.86 -9.97
N GLY A 36 28.66 12.95 -9.58
CA GLY A 36 29.70 12.93 -8.55
C GLY A 36 30.17 14.34 -8.23
N TYR A 37 31.13 14.46 -7.31
CA TYR A 37 31.72 15.74 -6.92
C TYR A 37 32.34 16.49 -8.12
N ASP A 38 32.22 17.81 -8.13
CA ASP A 38 32.67 18.65 -9.25
C ASP A 38 34.18 18.58 -9.48
N ASN A 39 34.96 18.40 -8.41
CA ASN A 39 36.41 18.32 -8.44
C ASN A 39 36.94 16.92 -8.82
N LEU A 40 36.07 15.92 -9.00
CA LEU A 40 36.47 14.56 -9.36
C LEU A 40 35.98 14.20 -10.76
N GLN A 41 36.77 13.45 -11.52
CA GLN A 41 36.36 12.94 -12.84
C GLN A 41 35.54 11.64 -12.76
N THR A 42 35.58 10.98 -11.60
CA THR A 42 34.83 9.75 -11.32
C THR A 42 33.36 10.02 -11.07
N GLY A 43 32.53 9.01 -11.32
CA GLY A 43 31.16 8.96 -10.83
C GLY A 43 31.12 8.43 -9.40
N ASP A 44 30.17 8.94 -8.63
CA ASP A 44 29.88 8.56 -7.27
C ASP A 44 28.58 7.74 -7.23
N THR A 45 28.62 6.51 -6.72
CA THR A 45 27.44 5.62 -6.68
C THR A 45 26.33 6.19 -5.79
N SER A 46 26.69 6.87 -4.69
CA SER A 46 25.73 7.49 -3.78
C SER A 46 24.99 8.64 -4.46
N MET A 47 25.70 9.56 -5.10
CA MET A 47 25.10 10.69 -5.82
C MET A 47 24.36 10.24 -7.08
N THR A 48 24.92 9.28 -7.82
CA THR A 48 24.34 8.76 -9.06
C THR A 48 22.96 8.17 -8.83
N GLN A 49 22.74 7.45 -7.73
CA GLN A 49 21.43 6.88 -7.45
C GLN A 49 20.33 7.95 -7.35
N TYR A 50 20.65 9.14 -6.83
CA TYR A 50 19.69 10.21 -6.67
C TYR A 50 19.45 10.93 -7.99
N GLY A 51 20.46 10.99 -8.87
CA GLY A 51 20.28 11.37 -10.28
C GLY A 51 19.31 10.43 -11.00
N VAL A 52 19.55 9.12 -10.89
CA VAL A 52 18.67 8.09 -11.48
C VAL A 52 17.27 8.14 -10.88
N LEU A 53 17.14 8.20 -9.56
CA LEU A 53 15.84 8.24 -8.89
C LEU A 53 15.06 9.52 -9.23
N SER A 54 15.72 10.68 -9.31
CA SER A 54 15.08 11.93 -9.73
C SER A 54 14.59 11.86 -11.16
N ALA A 55 15.39 11.27 -12.06
CA ALA A 55 14.98 11.05 -13.44
C ALA A 55 13.81 10.06 -13.54
N TRP A 56 13.86 8.95 -12.80
CA TRP A 56 12.79 7.95 -12.76
C TRP A 56 11.48 8.57 -12.27
N VAL A 57 11.47 9.21 -11.09
CA VAL A 57 10.25 9.83 -10.53
C VAL A 57 9.67 10.89 -11.48
N SER A 58 10.52 11.70 -12.11
CA SER A 58 10.08 12.72 -13.07
C SER A 58 9.53 12.10 -14.36
N PHE A 59 10.18 11.06 -14.88
CA PHE A 59 9.73 10.34 -16.07
C PHE A 59 8.35 9.72 -15.86
N ARG A 60 8.15 9.06 -14.72
CA ARG A 60 6.84 8.49 -14.32
C ARG A 60 5.78 9.57 -14.14
N ALA A 61 6.17 10.76 -13.68
CA ALA A 61 5.28 11.90 -13.53
C ALA A 61 4.95 12.63 -14.86
N GLY A 62 5.54 12.21 -15.99
CA GLY A 62 5.27 12.76 -17.32
C GLY A 62 6.26 13.83 -17.79
N PHE A 63 7.33 14.10 -17.04
CA PHE A 63 8.37 15.02 -17.47
C PHE A 63 9.28 14.39 -18.52
N SER A 64 9.77 15.22 -19.46
CA SER A 64 10.69 14.76 -20.50
C SER A 64 12.06 14.46 -19.91
N ILE A 65 12.51 13.21 -20.08
CA ILE A 65 13.84 12.74 -19.70
C ILE A 65 14.59 12.29 -20.96
N PRO A 66 15.79 12.81 -21.25
CA PRO A 66 16.56 12.39 -22.42
C PRO A 66 16.96 10.91 -22.30
N ALA A 67 16.55 10.08 -23.27
CA ALA A 67 16.91 8.67 -23.32
C ALA A 67 18.43 8.46 -23.25
N GLU A 68 19.20 9.31 -23.92
CA GLU A 68 20.66 9.27 -23.92
C GLU A 68 21.25 9.43 -22.50
N SER A 69 20.66 10.29 -21.67
CA SER A 69 21.09 10.45 -20.26
C SER A 69 20.95 9.15 -19.48
N ILE A 70 19.85 8.42 -19.70
CA ILE A 70 19.57 7.14 -19.02
C ILE A 70 20.45 6.01 -19.56
N ASN A 71 20.67 5.96 -20.88
CA ASN A 71 21.58 4.99 -21.48
C ASN A 71 23.02 5.15 -20.97
N ARG A 72 23.53 6.38 -20.87
CA ARG A 72 24.89 6.62 -20.35
C ARG A 72 25.03 6.19 -18.89
N VAL A 73 24.10 6.55 -18.00
CA VAL A 73 24.20 6.15 -16.58
C VAL A 73 24.02 4.65 -16.41
N ALA A 74 23.15 4.00 -17.19
CA ALA A 74 23.00 2.55 -17.18
C ALA A 74 24.30 1.86 -17.61
N LEU A 75 24.94 2.35 -18.69
CA LEU A 75 26.24 1.84 -19.12
C LEU A 75 27.34 2.08 -18.07
N TRP A 76 27.34 3.23 -17.39
CA TRP A 76 28.25 3.50 -16.29
C TRP A 76 28.09 2.48 -15.17
N LEU A 77 26.87 2.27 -14.68
CA LEU A 77 26.58 1.28 -13.62
C LEU A 77 27.02 -0.13 -14.02
N ILE A 78 26.78 -0.53 -15.27
CA ILE A 78 27.24 -1.83 -15.81
C ILE A 78 28.77 -1.93 -15.74
N ARG A 79 29.49 -0.88 -16.10
CA ARG A 79 30.96 -0.86 -16.19
C ARG A 79 31.66 -0.67 -14.85
N THR A 80 30.97 -0.14 -13.84
CA THR A 80 31.53 0.10 -12.49
C THR A 80 31.02 -0.88 -11.44
N GLN A 81 30.26 -1.91 -11.84
CA GLN A 81 29.97 -3.02 -10.95
C GLN A 81 31.29 -3.76 -10.63
N ASP A 82 31.47 -4.14 -9.37
CA ASP A 82 32.60 -4.98 -8.96
C ASP A 82 32.43 -6.40 -9.52
N PRO A 83 33.52 -7.14 -9.86
CA PRO A 83 33.43 -8.53 -10.29
C PRO A 83 32.65 -9.44 -9.32
N SER A 84 32.61 -9.13 -8.02
CA SER A 84 31.79 -9.84 -7.02
C SER A 84 30.29 -9.60 -7.18
N GLY A 85 29.87 -8.54 -7.88
CA GLY A 85 28.48 -8.13 -8.08
C GLY A 85 28.06 -6.91 -7.26
N GLY A 86 28.86 -6.49 -6.27
CA GLY A 86 28.60 -5.28 -5.47
C GLY A 86 29.05 -3.99 -6.16
N PHE A 87 28.94 -2.87 -5.44
CA PHE A 87 29.36 -1.55 -5.91
C PHE A 87 30.25 -0.82 -4.89
N GLY A 88 31.26 -0.11 -5.39
CA GLY A 88 32.09 0.81 -4.61
C GLY A 88 31.58 2.25 -4.66
N TYR A 89 32.28 3.15 -3.96
CA TYR A 89 31.84 4.54 -3.80
C TYR A 89 32.16 5.38 -5.04
N GLN A 90 33.44 5.47 -5.39
CA GLN A 90 33.93 6.11 -6.60
C GLN A 90 34.16 5.04 -7.67
N GLY A 91 33.28 5.00 -8.67
CA GLY A 91 33.27 3.94 -9.67
C GLY A 91 34.51 3.99 -10.57
N LYS A 92 35.32 2.94 -10.52
CA LYS A 92 36.45 2.71 -11.43
C LYS A 92 35.94 2.02 -12.68
N ILE A 93 36.11 2.67 -13.82
CA ILE A 93 35.73 2.14 -15.11
C ILE A 93 36.90 1.31 -15.65
N GLY A 94 36.68 0.02 -15.89
CA GLY A 94 37.65 -0.84 -16.56
C GLY A 94 37.75 -0.61 -18.07
N ASP A 95 38.76 -1.23 -18.67
CA ASP A 95 38.91 -1.33 -20.13
C ASP A 95 37.68 -1.99 -20.77
N ALA A 96 37.51 -1.78 -22.08
CA ALA A 96 36.34 -2.24 -22.81
C ALA A 96 35.97 -3.71 -22.48
N ASN A 97 34.74 -3.90 -21.96
CA ASN A 97 34.12 -5.17 -21.59
C ASN A 97 34.72 -5.92 -20.38
N LYS A 98 35.62 -5.32 -19.60
CA LYS A 98 36.16 -5.94 -18.38
C LYS A 98 35.80 -5.15 -17.14
N LEU A 99 35.18 -5.83 -16.18
CA LEU A 99 35.02 -5.27 -14.83
C LEU A 99 36.36 -5.27 -14.10
N VAL A 100 36.55 -4.26 -13.25
CA VAL A 100 37.72 -4.13 -12.37
C VAL A 100 37.26 -4.07 -10.92
N GLN A 101 38.12 -4.51 -10.01
CA GLN A 101 37.85 -4.44 -8.58
C GLN A 101 37.57 -2.99 -8.15
N GLN A 102 36.49 -2.82 -7.40
CA GLN A 102 36.07 -1.54 -6.84
C GLN A 102 36.57 -1.40 -5.40
N ASP A 103 36.78 -0.17 -4.95
CA ASP A 103 37.17 0.08 -3.57
C ASP A 103 35.95 0.06 -2.66
N GLN A 104 36.11 -0.51 -1.46
CA GLN A 104 35.13 -0.42 -0.36
C GLN A 104 33.72 -0.84 -0.80
N VAL A 105 33.61 -2.02 -1.43
CA VAL A 105 32.31 -2.61 -1.78
C VAL A 105 31.49 -2.83 -0.52
N LYS A 106 30.38 -2.10 -0.38
CA LYS A 106 29.56 -2.03 0.85
C LYS A 106 28.08 -2.24 0.55
N GLN A 107 27.33 -2.72 1.54
CA GLN A 107 25.89 -2.96 1.46
C GLN A 107 25.12 -1.74 0.96
N SER A 108 25.39 -0.55 1.54
CA SER A 108 24.74 0.71 1.17
C SER A 108 24.91 1.04 -0.31
N LEU A 109 26.14 0.94 -0.81
CA LEU A 109 26.50 1.29 -2.18
C LEU A 109 26.02 0.24 -3.17
N SER A 110 26.08 -1.04 -2.80
CA SER A 110 25.52 -2.13 -3.59
C SER A 110 24.00 -1.98 -3.75
N ALA A 111 23.27 -1.62 -2.68
CA ALA A 111 21.83 -1.39 -2.75
C ALA A 111 21.50 -0.18 -3.64
N ALA A 112 22.23 0.91 -3.46
CA ALA A 112 22.12 2.11 -4.29
C ALA A 112 22.36 1.84 -5.78
N GLY A 113 23.48 1.18 -6.10
CA GLY A 113 23.86 0.85 -7.47
C GLY A 113 22.84 -0.09 -8.11
N LEU A 114 22.50 -1.19 -7.44
CA LEU A 114 21.59 -2.20 -7.98
C LEU A 114 20.16 -1.67 -8.14
N GLY A 115 19.64 -0.91 -7.17
CA GLY A 115 18.36 -0.22 -7.32
C GLY A 115 18.34 0.74 -8.52
N SER A 116 19.47 1.41 -8.79
CA SER A 116 19.62 2.28 -9.97
C SER A 116 19.65 1.50 -11.29
N VAL A 117 20.29 0.33 -11.30
CA VAL A 117 20.29 -0.56 -12.48
C VAL A 117 18.87 -1.00 -12.82
N TYR A 118 18.07 -1.41 -11.83
CA TYR A 118 16.67 -1.77 -12.06
C TYR A 118 15.81 -0.57 -12.45
N ALA A 119 15.99 0.59 -11.83
CA ALA A 119 15.28 1.81 -12.24
C ALA A 119 15.58 2.20 -13.70
N CYS A 120 16.83 2.03 -14.14
CA CYS A 120 17.20 2.21 -15.55
C CYS A 120 16.55 1.15 -16.44
N SER A 121 16.55 -0.12 -16.03
CA SER A 121 15.87 -1.20 -16.74
C SER A 121 14.39 -0.88 -16.98
N ASP A 122 13.72 -0.35 -15.95
CA ASP A 122 12.32 0.06 -16.04
C ASP A 122 12.09 1.19 -17.03
N MET A 123 12.85 2.29 -16.92
CA MET A 123 12.75 3.42 -17.86
C MET A 123 13.07 3.01 -19.30
N LEU A 124 14.00 2.09 -19.51
CA LEU A 124 14.44 1.64 -20.84
C LEU A 124 13.56 0.50 -21.40
N GLY A 125 12.56 0.02 -20.65
CA GLY A 125 11.68 -1.06 -21.09
C GLY A 125 12.36 -2.42 -21.21
N LEU A 126 13.39 -2.69 -20.40
CA LEU A 126 14.23 -3.91 -20.47
C LEU A 126 13.86 -4.94 -19.40
N ASN A 127 12.68 -4.81 -18.81
CA ASN A 127 12.20 -5.66 -17.74
C ASN A 127 11.79 -7.05 -18.26
N LYS A 128 12.05 -8.10 -17.47
CA LYS A 128 11.42 -9.42 -17.67
C LYS A 128 10.04 -9.37 -17.05
N ARG A 129 9.07 -8.75 -17.72
CA ARG A 129 7.67 -8.83 -17.28
C ARG A 129 7.20 -10.28 -17.45
N ALA A 130 7.32 -11.08 -16.39
CA ALA A 130 6.63 -12.36 -16.33
C ALA A 130 5.14 -12.07 -16.57
N GLU A 131 4.52 -12.77 -17.53
CA GLU A 131 3.06 -12.77 -17.64
C GLU A 131 2.53 -13.26 -16.29
N ARG A 132 1.90 -12.36 -15.52
CA ARG A 132 1.18 -12.73 -14.30
C ARG A 132 0.06 -13.67 -14.72
N ARG A 133 0.33 -14.97 -14.68
CA ARG A 133 -0.73 -15.97 -14.66
C ARG A 133 -1.19 -16.08 -13.22
N ASP A 134 -2.43 -15.70 -12.97
CA ASP A 134 -3.05 -16.00 -11.69
C ASP A 134 -2.99 -17.52 -11.47
N LYS A 135 -2.37 -17.96 -10.37
CA LYS A 135 -2.15 -19.40 -10.12
C LYS A 135 -3.49 -20.13 -9.92
N ASP A 136 -4.53 -19.38 -9.58
CA ASP A 136 -5.89 -19.89 -9.35
C ASP A 136 -6.76 -19.93 -10.61
N LEU A 137 -6.24 -19.48 -11.77
CA LEU A 137 -6.98 -19.56 -13.05
C LEU A 137 -6.72 -20.91 -13.77
N PRO A 138 -7.78 -21.71 -14.02
CA PRO A 138 -7.71 -22.89 -14.88
C PRO A 138 -7.08 -22.55 -16.24
N GLY A 139 -6.25 -23.45 -16.79
CA GLY A 139 -5.51 -23.18 -18.05
C GLY A 139 -6.35 -22.92 -19.29
N ALA A 140 -7.66 -23.16 -19.23
CA ALA A 140 -8.61 -22.81 -20.28
C ALA A 140 -9.09 -21.34 -20.22
N LEU A 141 -8.91 -20.66 -19.08
CA LEU A 141 -9.27 -19.26 -18.90
C LEU A 141 -8.05 -18.39 -19.14
N ARG A 142 -8.11 -17.58 -20.19
CA ARG A 142 -7.15 -16.53 -20.47
C ARG A 142 -7.74 -15.23 -19.95
N GLU A 143 -7.07 -14.58 -19.01
CA GLU A 143 -7.45 -13.23 -18.59
C GLU A 143 -7.39 -12.30 -19.81
N ILE A 144 -8.55 -11.88 -20.31
CA ILE A 144 -8.63 -10.83 -21.32
C ILE A 144 -8.61 -9.51 -20.56
N LYS A 145 -7.42 -8.99 -20.26
CA LYS A 145 -7.31 -7.57 -19.92
C LYS A 145 -7.74 -6.80 -21.16
N PRO A 146 -8.77 -5.93 -21.09
CA PRO A 146 -9.12 -5.04 -22.18
C PRO A 146 -7.83 -4.37 -22.68
N LYS A 147 -7.64 -4.27 -24.01
CA LYS A 147 -6.44 -3.65 -24.60
C LYS A 147 -6.13 -2.27 -24.01
N GLU A 148 -7.15 -1.57 -23.52
CA GLU A 148 -7.06 -0.25 -22.88
C GLU A 148 -6.40 -0.26 -21.47
N ASN A 149 -6.40 -1.40 -20.76
CA ASN A 149 -5.76 -1.54 -19.44
C ASN A 149 -4.32 -2.08 -19.52
N ARG A 150 -3.76 -2.25 -20.72
CA ARG A 150 -2.30 -2.26 -20.88
C ARG A 150 -1.85 -0.81 -20.84
N SER A 151 -1.75 -0.25 -19.63
CA SER A 151 -0.84 0.86 -19.42
C SER A 151 0.57 0.33 -19.70
N ASP A 152 0.98 0.30 -20.96
CA ASP A 152 2.37 0.20 -21.32
C ASP A 152 3.01 1.46 -20.75
N SER A 153 3.54 1.34 -19.52
CA SER A 153 4.28 2.42 -18.89
C SER A 153 5.24 3.03 -19.90
N PRO A 154 5.36 4.36 -19.95
CA PRO A 154 6.21 5.00 -20.94
C PRO A 154 7.61 4.39 -20.85
N THR A 155 8.24 4.15 -22.02
CA THR A 155 9.61 3.66 -22.10
C THR A 155 10.46 4.57 -22.96
N LEU A 156 11.74 4.61 -22.65
CA LEU A 156 12.77 5.31 -23.39
C LEU A 156 13.48 4.34 -24.32
N LYS A 157 13.95 4.85 -25.47
CA LYS A 157 14.75 4.04 -26.40
C LYS A 157 16.06 3.59 -25.72
N SER A 158 16.31 2.29 -25.75
CA SER A 158 17.56 1.71 -25.25
C SER A 158 18.62 1.56 -26.35
N SER A 159 19.88 1.84 -26.00
CA SER A 159 21.07 1.42 -26.73
C SER A 159 21.78 0.22 -26.07
N ILE A 160 21.25 -0.27 -24.95
CA ILE A 160 21.79 -1.37 -24.15
C ILE A 160 20.99 -2.64 -24.44
N ALA A 161 21.70 -3.76 -24.66
CA ALA A 161 21.07 -5.07 -24.81
C ALA A 161 20.47 -5.57 -23.48
N SER A 162 19.27 -6.14 -23.53
CA SER A 162 18.56 -6.67 -22.35
C SER A 162 19.43 -7.64 -21.55
N ASP A 163 20.13 -8.54 -22.23
CA ASP A 163 20.99 -9.55 -21.60
C ASP A 163 22.15 -8.95 -20.80
N THR A 164 22.68 -7.80 -21.22
CA THR A 164 23.73 -7.09 -20.50
C THR A 164 23.25 -6.57 -19.14
N LEU A 165 22.05 -5.97 -19.10
CA LEU A 165 21.44 -5.55 -17.84
C LEU A 165 21.06 -6.76 -16.98
N HIS A 166 20.51 -7.82 -17.58
CA HIS A 166 20.15 -9.03 -16.84
C HIS A 166 21.37 -9.73 -16.21
N THR A 167 22.51 -9.73 -16.90
CA THR A 167 23.76 -10.25 -16.32
C THR A 167 24.22 -9.36 -15.16
N THR A 168 24.09 -8.05 -15.30
CA THR A 168 24.43 -7.07 -14.26
C THR A 168 23.56 -7.24 -13.01
N THR A 169 22.24 -7.32 -13.19
CA THR A 169 21.30 -7.54 -12.08
C THR A 169 21.48 -8.91 -11.46
N GLY A 170 21.69 -9.95 -12.28
CA GLY A 170 21.96 -11.32 -11.80
C GLY A 170 23.16 -11.40 -10.85
N ARG A 171 24.29 -10.78 -11.22
CA ARG A 171 25.47 -10.70 -10.33
C ARG A 171 25.18 -9.95 -9.03
N GLY A 172 24.50 -8.81 -9.12
CA GLY A 172 24.15 -8.02 -7.94
C GLY A 172 23.20 -8.75 -6.98
N ASN A 173 22.21 -9.45 -7.54
CA ASN A 173 21.30 -10.28 -6.77
C ASN A 173 22.03 -11.43 -6.06
N GLN A 174 22.96 -12.10 -6.75
CA GLN A 174 23.78 -13.15 -6.15
C GLN A 174 24.68 -12.60 -5.03
N TRP A 175 25.25 -11.40 -5.21
CA TRP A 175 26.03 -10.75 -4.17
C TRP A 175 25.17 -10.49 -2.93
N PHE A 176 23.96 -9.94 -3.08
CA PHE A 176 23.07 -9.71 -1.94
C PHE A 176 22.56 -10.98 -1.28
N ALA A 177 22.39 -12.08 -2.03
CA ALA A 177 22.05 -13.37 -1.44
C ALA A 177 23.10 -13.86 -0.42
N GLN A 178 24.34 -13.37 -0.52
CA GLN A 178 25.47 -13.74 0.36
C GLN A 178 25.86 -12.63 1.34
N ASN A 179 25.54 -11.37 1.04
CA ASN A 179 26.06 -10.19 1.76
C ASN A 179 24.97 -9.33 2.39
N PHE A 180 23.70 -9.76 2.31
CA PHE A 180 22.59 -9.12 3.01
C PHE A 180 22.88 -9.01 4.52
N LYS A 181 22.53 -7.85 5.08
CA LYS A 181 22.58 -7.59 6.52
C LYS A 181 21.32 -6.84 6.94
N VAL A 182 20.84 -7.16 8.13
CA VAL A 182 19.79 -6.38 8.83
C VAL A 182 20.39 -5.11 9.45
N ASP A 183 21.69 -5.16 9.79
CA ASP A 183 22.47 -4.02 10.24
C ASP A 183 23.83 -4.01 9.52
N ALA A 184 24.07 -2.99 8.70
CA ALA A 184 25.32 -2.80 7.97
C ALA A 184 26.41 -2.07 8.80
N GLY A 185 26.07 -1.61 10.01
CA GLY A 185 26.89 -0.73 10.83
C GLY A 185 26.95 0.67 10.22
N GLN A 186 27.95 0.93 9.40
CA GLN A 186 28.15 2.26 8.83
C GLN A 186 27.08 2.61 7.79
N TYR A 187 26.50 3.80 7.91
CA TYR A 187 25.42 4.32 7.07
C TYR A 187 24.20 3.40 7.03
N ASN A 188 23.87 2.74 8.16
CA ASN A 188 22.84 1.70 8.21
C ASN A 188 21.47 2.19 7.72
N HIS A 189 20.92 3.28 8.26
CA HIS A 189 19.58 3.78 7.87
C HIS A 189 19.49 4.11 6.38
N TYR A 190 20.54 4.73 5.84
CA TYR A 190 20.66 4.99 4.41
C TYR A 190 20.71 3.70 3.57
N TYR A 191 21.46 2.69 4.03
CA TYR A 191 21.47 1.36 3.41
C TYR A 191 20.08 0.73 3.40
N LEU A 192 19.38 0.70 4.54
CA LEU A 192 18.06 0.07 4.64
C LEU A 192 17.08 0.74 3.67
N TYR A 193 17.05 2.08 3.63
CA TYR A 193 16.26 2.83 2.65
C TYR A 193 16.64 2.50 1.19
N ALA A 194 17.93 2.41 0.87
CA ALA A 194 18.36 2.02 -0.47
C ALA A 194 18.01 0.55 -0.79
N PHE A 195 18.03 -0.33 0.20
CA PHE A 195 17.74 -1.75 0.06
C PHE A 195 16.25 -2.01 -0.22
N GLU A 196 15.34 -1.35 0.51
CA GLU A 196 13.90 -1.40 0.21
C GLU A 196 13.61 -0.96 -1.23
N ARG A 197 14.27 0.11 -1.67
CA ARG A 197 14.13 0.61 -3.03
C ARG A 197 14.61 -0.40 -4.07
N TYR A 198 15.79 -0.99 -3.85
CA TYR A 198 16.33 -2.04 -4.71
C TYR A 198 15.37 -3.24 -4.79
N MET A 199 14.92 -3.76 -3.65
CA MET A 199 14.03 -4.92 -3.62
C MET A 199 12.68 -4.64 -4.29
N SER A 200 12.13 -3.44 -4.09
CA SER A 200 10.88 -3.00 -4.74
C SER A 200 11.03 -2.92 -6.26
N PHE A 201 12.12 -2.31 -6.75
CA PHE A 201 12.39 -2.22 -8.18
C PHE A 201 12.65 -3.60 -8.79
N ARG A 202 13.38 -4.46 -8.09
CA ARG A 202 13.61 -5.84 -8.52
C ARG A 202 12.29 -6.58 -8.67
N ALA A 203 11.44 -6.55 -7.65
CA ALA A 203 10.15 -7.21 -7.69
C ALA A 203 9.27 -6.71 -8.84
N HIS A 204 9.26 -5.39 -9.08
CA HIS A 204 8.57 -4.79 -10.20
C HIS A 204 9.11 -5.28 -11.57
N CYS A 205 10.43 -5.27 -11.74
CA CYS A 205 11.05 -5.59 -13.03
C CYS A 205 11.08 -7.10 -13.33
N GLU A 206 11.12 -7.95 -12.30
CA GLU A 206 11.12 -9.42 -12.42
C GLU A 206 9.71 -10.02 -12.34
N GLY A 207 8.71 -9.22 -11.98
CA GLY A 207 7.32 -9.67 -11.87
C GLY A 207 7.06 -10.57 -10.67
N THR A 208 7.89 -10.51 -9.61
CA THR A 208 7.72 -11.31 -8.40
C THR A 208 6.84 -10.60 -7.37
N PRO A 209 5.93 -11.30 -6.66
CA PRO A 209 5.19 -10.70 -5.55
C PRO A 209 6.14 -10.20 -4.45
N ASP A 210 5.83 -9.03 -3.92
CA ASP A 210 6.60 -8.35 -2.86
C ASP A 210 5.64 -7.77 -1.81
N GLU A 211 4.70 -8.61 -1.36
CA GLU A 211 3.64 -8.19 -0.42
C GLU A 211 4.13 -8.22 1.03
N ASP A 212 4.73 -9.33 1.48
CA ASP A 212 5.24 -9.48 2.83
C ASP A 212 6.51 -10.33 2.86
N PRO A 213 7.66 -9.79 2.42
CA PRO A 213 8.89 -10.56 2.37
C PRO A 213 9.61 -10.60 3.73
N GLN A 214 10.23 -11.73 4.06
CA GLN A 214 10.95 -11.91 5.33
C GLN A 214 12.01 -10.82 5.60
N TRP A 215 12.75 -10.39 4.58
CA TRP A 215 13.78 -9.35 4.72
C TRP A 215 13.19 -8.02 5.23
N TYR A 216 11.92 -7.72 4.90
CA TYR A 216 11.27 -6.49 5.36
C TYR A 216 10.94 -6.61 6.84
N SER A 217 10.35 -7.73 7.26
CA SER A 217 10.03 -8.01 8.66
C SER A 217 11.26 -7.98 9.55
N ASP A 218 12.36 -8.60 9.11
CA ASP A 218 13.63 -8.64 9.87
C ASP A 218 14.20 -7.23 10.10
N ILE A 219 14.17 -6.37 9.08
CA ILE A 219 14.65 -4.99 9.17
C ILE A 219 13.67 -4.11 9.95
N ALA A 220 12.38 -4.26 9.75
CA ALA A 220 11.35 -3.51 10.48
C ALA A 220 11.44 -3.79 11.98
N GLU A 221 11.61 -5.05 12.38
CA GLU A 221 11.83 -5.42 13.77
C GLU A 221 13.11 -4.78 14.33
N HIS A 222 14.22 -4.78 13.56
CA HIS A 222 15.45 -4.10 13.97
C HIS A 222 15.27 -2.59 14.15
N LEU A 223 14.58 -1.91 13.23
CA LEU A 223 14.30 -0.48 13.32
C LEU A 223 13.42 -0.17 14.54
N LEU A 224 12.36 -0.93 14.79
CA LEU A 224 11.49 -0.74 15.95
C LEU A 224 12.24 -0.95 17.27
N LYS A 225 13.16 -1.92 17.33
CA LYS A 225 14.00 -2.16 18.52
C LYS A 225 15.02 -1.04 18.79
N THR A 226 15.44 -0.33 17.75
CA THR A 226 16.48 0.70 17.82
C THR A 226 15.94 2.12 17.80
N GLN A 227 14.62 2.29 17.75
CA GLN A 227 13.95 3.59 17.80
C GLN A 227 14.14 4.25 19.17
N GLU A 228 14.53 5.52 19.18
CA GLU A 228 14.58 6.32 20.42
C GLU A 228 13.16 6.62 20.93
N LYS A 229 13.03 6.99 22.22
CA LYS A 229 11.73 7.29 22.84
C LYS A 229 10.98 8.44 22.18
N ASP A 230 11.71 9.37 21.55
CA ASP A 230 11.14 10.50 20.80
C ASP A 230 10.72 10.12 19.37
N GLY A 231 10.86 8.85 19.00
CA GLY A 231 10.52 8.30 17.68
C GLY A 231 11.64 8.41 16.65
N SER A 232 12.80 8.97 17.01
CA SER A 232 13.91 9.20 16.10
C SER A 232 14.89 8.02 16.00
N TRP A 233 15.76 8.09 14.99
CA TRP A 233 16.96 7.25 14.87
C TRP A 233 18.19 8.14 14.67
N ARG A 234 19.36 7.65 15.13
CA ARG A 234 20.65 8.35 14.99
C ARG A 234 21.70 7.39 14.45
N GLY A 235 22.37 7.81 13.38
CA GLY A 235 23.50 7.13 12.77
C GLY A 235 24.43 8.12 12.07
N ASP A 236 25.12 7.65 11.03
CA ASP A 236 26.17 8.41 10.35
C ASP A 236 25.65 9.59 9.49
N CYS A 237 24.35 9.66 9.17
CA CYS A 237 23.79 10.76 8.36
C CYS A 237 23.18 11.90 9.20
N GLY A 238 23.15 11.75 10.53
CA GLY A 238 22.55 12.69 11.46
C GLY A 238 21.05 12.43 11.67
N GLN A 239 20.56 12.74 12.88
CA GLN A 239 19.24 12.35 13.38
C GLN A 239 18.10 12.58 12.39
N VAL A 240 18.05 13.76 11.75
CA VAL A 240 16.97 14.11 10.81
C VAL A 240 16.99 13.19 9.59
N CYS A 241 18.16 12.98 9.00
CA CYS A 241 18.32 12.14 7.81
C CYS A 241 18.07 10.66 8.14
N ASP A 242 18.65 10.17 9.24
CA ASP A 242 18.51 8.78 9.67
C ASP A 242 17.05 8.45 10.00
N THR A 243 16.37 9.35 10.71
CA THR A 243 14.93 9.22 10.98
C THR A 243 14.13 9.19 9.68
N ALA A 244 14.41 10.11 8.75
CA ALA A 244 13.72 10.14 7.46
C ALA A 244 13.93 8.84 6.66
N PHE A 245 15.15 8.30 6.61
CA PHE A 245 15.44 7.05 5.93
C PHE A 245 14.74 5.85 6.58
N SER A 246 14.75 5.75 7.91
CA SER A 246 14.02 4.71 8.65
C SER A 246 12.51 4.77 8.38
N VAL A 247 11.92 5.98 8.40
CA VAL A 247 10.49 6.16 8.11
C VAL A 247 10.17 5.79 6.66
N LEU A 248 10.99 6.22 5.69
CA LEU A 248 10.80 5.86 4.27
C LEU A 248 10.89 4.34 4.03
N PHE A 249 11.77 3.66 4.77
CA PHE A 249 11.84 2.20 4.78
C PHE A 249 10.54 1.57 5.32
N LEU A 250 10.12 1.96 6.53
CA LEU A 250 8.92 1.42 7.20
C LEU A 250 7.63 1.68 6.42
N LEU A 251 7.58 2.78 5.66
CA LEU A 251 6.45 3.08 4.77
C LEU A 251 6.45 2.26 3.48
N ARG A 252 7.52 1.51 3.20
CA ARG A 252 7.78 0.87 1.90
C ARG A 252 7.60 1.85 0.74
N SER A 253 8.26 3.00 0.87
CA SER A 253 7.99 4.18 0.03
C SER A 253 8.10 3.90 -1.47
N MET A 254 9.07 3.09 -1.90
CA MET A 254 9.24 2.75 -3.31
C MET A 254 8.18 1.75 -3.78
N GLN A 255 7.91 0.70 -3.00
CA GLN A 255 6.86 -0.27 -3.32
C GLN A 255 5.50 0.42 -3.50
N LYS A 256 5.16 1.33 -2.59
CA LYS A 256 3.91 2.10 -2.66
C LYS A 256 3.84 2.94 -3.93
N LYS A 257 4.92 3.63 -4.29
CA LYS A 257 4.98 4.44 -5.51
C LYS A 257 4.81 3.59 -6.78
N LEU A 258 5.49 2.45 -6.88
CA LEU A 258 5.34 1.51 -8.00
C LEU A 258 3.92 0.94 -8.13
N LYS A 259 3.23 0.70 -7.00
CA LYS A 259 1.83 0.28 -7.01
C LYS A 259 0.88 1.38 -7.50
N MET A 260 1.09 2.62 -7.07
CA MET A 260 0.28 3.76 -7.55
C MET A 260 0.46 3.99 -9.05
N ASP A 261 1.69 3.86 -9.53
CA ASP A 261 2.06 3.96 -10.94
C ASP A 261 1.41 2.88 -11.82
N LEU A 262 1.16 1.68 -11.28
CA LEU A 262 0.47 0.60 -11.99
C LEU A 262 -1.04 0.86 -12.16
N LEU A 263 -1.62 1.74 -11.33
CA LEU A 263 -3.05 2.09 -11.38
C LEU A 263 -3.36 3.18 -12.42
N GLY A 264 -2.34 3.86 -12.96
CA GLY A 264 -2.43 4.77 -14.13
C GLY A 264 -2.94 6.19 -13.84
N ASP A 265 -2.57 7.12 -14.73
CA ASP A 265 -2.93 8.56 -14.71
C ASP A 265 -4.45 8.82 -14.89
N GLY A 266 -5.24 7.83 -15.31
CA GLY A 266 -6.70 7.91 -15.41
C GLY A 266 -7.40 8.11 -14.06
N LEU A 267 -6.72 7.77 -12.95
CA LEU A 267 -7.13 8.13 -11.59
C LEU A 267 -6.69 9.56 -11.19
N LEU A 268 -5.74 10.18 -11.90
CA LEU A 268 -5.00 11.39 -11.48
C LEU A 268 -5.36 12.67 -12.26
N THR A 269 -6.10 12.60 -13.37
CA THR A 269 -6.75 13.79 -13.99
C THR A 269 -7.88 14.41 -13.14
N GLY A 270 -8.03 13.97 -11.88
CA GLY A 270 -8.91 14.54 -10.88
C GLY A 270 -8.24 15.56 -9.95
N ALA A 271 -7.13 16.20 -10.35
CA ALA A 271 -6.40 17.22 -9.58
C ALA A 271 -7.18 18.55 -9.34
N ARG A 272 -8.52 18.49 -9.28
CA ARG A 272 -9.36 19.44 -8.54
C ARG A 272 -10.09 18.68 -7.45
N GLY A 273 -9.54 18.74 -6.23
CA GLY A 273 -10.24 18.31 -5.01
C GLY A 273 -9.56 17.25 -4.15
N LEU A 274 -8.27 16.95 -4.34
CA LEU A 274 -7.54 16.04 -3.45
C LEU A 274 -7.19 16.74 -2.11
N PRO A 275 -7.64 16.25 -0.94
CA PRO A 275 -7.29 16.78 0.37
C PRO A 275 -5.88 16.38 0.79
N LYS A 276 -5.30 17.19 1.68
CA LYS A 276 -3.89 17.13 2.10
C LYS A 276 -3.52 15.88 2.95
N ASP A 277 -4.48 15.00 3.27
CA ASP A 277 -4.27 13.82 4.11
C ASP A 277 -4.48 12.50 3.35
N PHE A 278 -3.37 11.86 3.00
CA PHE A 278 -3.31 10.60 2.25
C PHE A 278 -3.78 9.36 3.05
N GLY A 279 -4.06 9.48 4.35
CA GLY A 279 -4.56 8.38 5.19
C GLY A 279 -6.04 8.05 5.00
N LYS A 280 -6.73 8.75 4.09
CA LYS A 280 -8.20 8.76 3.97
C LYS A 280 -8.73 8.44 2.56
N ALA A 281 -7.93 7.92 1.64
CA ALA A 281 -8.39 7.63 0.28
C ALA A 281 -8.84 6.15 0.12
N THR A 282 -10.01 5.92 -0.49
CA THR A 282 -10.49 4.58 -0.91
C THR A 282 -11.03 4.62 -2.33
N LEU A 283 -11.36 3.46 -2.90
CA LEU A 283 -11.93 3.32 -4.24
C LEU A 283 -13.43 3.02 -4.14
N ASP A 284 -14.27 3.65 -4.96
CA ASP A 284 -15.68 3.26 -5.07
C ASP A 284 -15.86 1.98 -5.93
N ALA A 285 -17.09 1.49 -6.02
CA ALA A 285 -17.43 0.27 -6.78
C ALA A 285 -17.09 0.35 -8.28
N ASN A 286 -16.78 1.55 -8.80
CA ASN A 286 -16.38 1.80 -10.18
C ASN A 286 -14.88 2.14 -10.31
N GLY A 287 -14.09 1.96 -9.25
CA GLY A 287 -12.65 2.18 -9.24
C GLY A 287 -12.22 3.66 -9.19
N LYS A 288 -13.12 4.57 -8.82
CA LYS A 288 -12.78 6.00 -8.67
C LYS A 288 -12.20 6.27 -7.28
N VAL A 289 -11.11 7.04 -7.21
CA VAL A 289 -10.58 7.54 -5.95
C VAL A 289 -11.58 8.51 -5.33
N VAL A 290 -12.09 8.11 -4.18
CA VAL A 290 -12.97 8.92 -3.35
C VAL A 290 -12.29 9.13 -1.99
N THR A 291 -12.40 10.33 -1.47
CA THR A 291 -11.95 10.65 -0.12
C THR A 291 -12.95 10.08 0.87
N ARG A 292 -12.47 9.52 2.01
CA ARG A 292 -13.31 9.06 3.13
C ARG A 292 -14.23 10.15 3.68
N GLU A 293 -14.02 11.42 3.34
CA GLU A 293 -14.99 12.50 3.60
C GLU A 293 -16.33 12.30 2.85
N LYS A 294 -16.37 11.47 1.81
CA LYS A 294 -17.61 11.03 1.14
C LYS A 294 -18.17 9.71 1.64
N PHE A 295 -17.49 9.06 2.58
CA PHE A 295 -18.09 7.98 3.35
C PHE A 295 -18.61 8.63 4.63
N GLY A 296 -19.93 8.78 4.71
CA GLY A 296 -20.56 8.91 6.02
C GLY A 296 -20.04 7.78 6.90
N PRO A 297 -20.10 7.92 8.24
CA PRO A 297 -19.75 6.83 9.15
C PRO A 297 -20.48 5.51 8.79
N ALA A 298 -21.59 5.62 8.04
CA ALA A 298 -22.39 4.56 7.49
C ALA A 298 -21.72 3.74 6.37
N GLU A 299 -21.13 4.38 5.35
CA GLU A 299 -20.43 3.63 4.31
C GLU A 299 -19.08 3.07 4.79
N ARG A 300 -18.42 3.73 5.75
CA ARG A 300 -17.19 3.17 6.39
C ARG A 300 -17.48 1.90 7.14
N LEU A 301 -18.63 1.85 7.81
CA LEU A 301 -19.12 0.67 8.47
C LEU A 301 -19.34 -0.49 7.48
N LEU A 302 -19.94 -0.22 6.32
CA LEU A 302 -20.17 -1.24 5.29
C LEU A 302 -18.87 -1.87 4.75
N ASP A 303 -17.84 -1.04 4.57
CA ASP A 303 -16.53 -1.52 4.12
C ASP A 303 -15.82 -2.33 5.22
N ALA A 304 -15.86 -1.86 6.48
CA ALA A 304 -15.29 -2.58 7.62
C ALA A 304 -15.96 -3.93 7.88
N LEU A 305 -17.28 -4.01 7.67
CA LEU A 305 -18.04 -5.27 7.80
C LEU A 305 -17.85 -6.23 6.62
N GLY A 306 -17.32 -5.74 5.49
CA GLY A 306 -17.17 -6.49 4.23
C GLY A 306 -15.83 -7.19 4.02
N ASP A 307 -14.77 -6.80 4.74
CA ASP A 307 -13.45 -7.46 4.68
C ASP A 307 -13.12 -8.17 6.01
N PRO A 308 -13.02 -9.51 6.03
CA PRO A 308 -12.70 -10.28 7.23
C PRO A 308 -11.31 -9.99 7.82
N ARG A 309 -10.46 -9.20 7.14
CA ARG A 309 -9.12 -8.78 7.59
C ARG A 309 -9.07 -7.36 8.16
N ILE A 310 -10.12 -6.54 7.96
CA ILE A 310 -10.19 -5.13 8.45
C ILE A 310 -10.83 -5.07 9.85
N ALA A 311 -10.67 -6.13 10.62
CA ALA A 311 -11.14 -6.20 12.00
C ALA A 311 -10.05 -5.72 12.97
N GLU A 312 -9.55 -4.50 12.80
CA GLU A 312 -9.12 -3.71 13.96
C GLU A 312 -10.40 -3.17 14.61
N ILE A 313 -10.87 -3.95 15.59
CA ILE A 313 -12.25 -4.00 16.09
C ILE A 313 -12.68 -2.77 16.92
N ASP A 314 -11.74 -1.97 17.43
CA ASP A 314 -12.06 -0.84 18.31
C ASP A 314 -12.54 0.43 17.57
N GLU A 315 -12.14 0.68 16.34
CA GLU A 315 -12.62 1.88 15.61
C GLU A 315 -14.07 1.71 15.11
N SER A 316 -14.47 0.48 14.74
CA SER A 316 -15.75 0.22 14.04
C SER A 316 -16.97 0.19 14.97
N ALA A 317 -16.80 -0.26 16.22
CA ALA A 317 -17.88 -0.25 17.21
C ALA A 317 -18.19 1.19 17.67
N ASN A 318 -17.16 2.01 17.85
CA ASN A 318 -17.28 3.44 18.19
C ASN A 318 -17.96 4.22 17.05
N LEU A 319 -17.69 3.87 15.79
CA LEU A 319 -18.32 4.47 14.60
C LEU A 319 -19.85 4.31 14.56
N LEU A 320 -20.45 3.30 15.23
CA LEU A 320 -21.92 3.14 15.31
C LEU A 320 -22.59 3.92 16.43
N GLU A 321 -21.92 4.01 17.57
CA GLU A 321 -22.47 4.72 18.72
C GLU A 321 -22.59 6.21 18.40
N ASP A 322 -21.62 6.75 17.67
CA ASP A 322 -21.61 8.15 17.20
C ASP A 322 -22.52 8.42 15.98
N LEU A 323 -23.17 7.40 15.43
CA LEU A 323 -23.97 7.53 14.20
C LEU A 323 -25.41 7.99 14.49
N PRO A 324 -25.84 9.16 13.97
CA PRO A 324 -27.21 9.64 14.12
C PRO A 324 -28.26 8.65 13.57
N ASP A 325 -29.44 8.57 14.20
CA ASP A 325 -30.49 7.61 13.83
C ASP A 325 -30.96 7.75 12.37
N ASP A 326 -31.00 8.98 11.84
CA ASP A 326 -31.34 9.30 10.45
C ASP A 326 -30.27 8.85 9.46
N ALA A 327 -28.99 8.97 9.81
CA ALA A 327 -27.89 8.45 9.00
C ALA A 327 -27.86 6.92 8.99
N MET A 328 -28.18 6.27 10.11
CA MET A 328 -28.30 4.80 10.18
C MET A 328 -29.50 4.31 9.35
N LYS A 329 -30.61 5.06 9.39
CA LYS A 329 -31.78 4.76 8.55
C LYS A 329 -31.45 4.87 7.06
N ALA A 330 -30.79 5.95 6.63
CA ALA A 330 -30.39 6.12 5.24
C ALA A 330 -29.44 5.00 4.74
N LEU A 331 -28.57 4.49 5.63
CA LEU A 331 -27.71 3.35 5.33
C LEU A 331 -28.51 2.07 5.07
N MET A 332 -29.47 1.80 5.96
CA MET A 332 -30.33 0.63 5.91
C MET A 332 -31.29 0.69 4.72
N ASP A 333 -31.82 1.86 4.37
CA ASP A 333 -32.67 2.04 3.19
C ASP A 333 -31.89 1.72 1.89
N LYS A 334 -30.59 2.02 1.87
CA LYS A 334 -29.73 1.84 0.69
C LYS A 334 -29.09 0.45 0.59
N HIS A 335 -28.82 -0.20 1.71
CA HIS A 335 -28.03 -1.44 1.79
C HIS A 335 -28.64 -2.53 2.68
N GLY A 336 -29.94 -2.43 2.99
CA GLY A 336 -30.62 -3.24 4.01
C GLY A 336 -30.45 -4.75 3.85
N ASP A 337 -30.54 -5.28 2.62
CA ASP A 337 -30.41 -6.73 2.39
C ASP A 337 -29.00 -7.25 2.69
N LYS A 338 -27.97 -6.48 2.30
CA LYS A 338 -26.58 -6.82 2.58
C LYS A 338 -26.30 -6.77 4.09
N LEU A 339 -26.82 -5.75 4.77
CA LEU A 339 -26.67 -5.60 6.22
C LEU A 339 -27.43 -6.69 6.99
N ARG A 340 -28.66 -7.02 6.60
CA ARG A 340 -29.42 -8.14 7.19
C ARG A 340 -28.68 -9.47 7.06
N GLY A 341 -28.03 -9.73 5.92
CA GLY A 341 -27.22 -10.93 5.71
C GLY A 341 -26.01 -11.07 6.65
N LEU A 342 -25.52 -9.96 7.21
CA LEU A 342 -24.37 -9.97 8.13
C LEU A 342 -24.73 -10.40 9.55
N VAL A 343 -26.02 -10.59 9.87
CA VAL A 343 -26.43 -11.20 11.15
C VAL A 343 -25.95 -12.66 11.27
N SER A 344 -25.57 -13.31 10.17
CA SER A 344 -24.92 -14.63 10.19
C SER A 344 -23.40 -14.57 10.02
N ASN A 345 -22.76 -13.40 10.18
CA ASN A 345 -21.32 -13.24 10.03
C ASN A 345 -20.55 -14.03 11.10
N LYS A 346 -19.38 -14.58 10.74
CA LYS A 346 -18.50 -15.31 11.67
C LYS A 346 -18.04 -14.46 12.86
N SER A 347 -17.89 -13.15 12.68
CA SER A 347 -17.47 -12.22 13.73
C SER A 347 -18.64 -11.83 14.65
N PRO A 348 -18.58 -12.13 15.96
CA PRO A 348 -19.59 -11.70 16.92
C PRO A 348 -19.77 -10.19 17.00
N VAL A 349 -18.67 -9.44 16.85
CA VAL A 349 -18.69 -7.98 16.87
C VAL A 349 -19.46 -7.43 15.68
N ALA A 350 -19.25 -7.98 14.48
CA ALA A 350 -19.99 -7.58 13.29
C ALA A 350 -21.50 -7.82 13.45
N ARG A 351 -21.88 -8.97 14.03
CA ARG A 351 -23.29 -9.28 14.33
C ARG A 351 -23.88 -8.29 15.34
N LEU A 352 -23.18 -8.01 16.44
CA LEU A 352 -23.60 -7.06 17.47
C LEU A 352 -23.90 -5.68 16.88
N VAL A 353 -22.99 -5.21 16.05
CA VAL A 353 -23.07 -3.93 15.35
C VAL A 353 -24.30 -3.86 14.44
N VAL A 354 -24.51 -4.87 13.60
CA VAL A 354 -25.66 -4.93 12.70
C VAL A 354 -26.96 -4.97 13.48
N VAL A 355 -27.04 -5.80 14.52
CA VAL A 355 -28.23 -5.94 15.39
C VAL A 355 -28.62 -4.60 16.05
N ARG A 356 -27.64 -3.86 16.57
CA ARG A 356 -27.88 -2.52 17.13
C ARG A 356 -28.38 -1.53 16.07
N GLY A 357 -27.81 -1.58 14.87
CA GLY A 357 -28.22 -0.75 13.73
C GLY A 357 -29.66 -1.03 13.27
N LEU A 358 -30.04 -2.32 13.16
CA LEU A 358 -31.40 -2.74 12.81
C LEU A 358 -32.44 -2.13 13.78
N GLY A 359 -32.15 -2.13 15.08
CA GLY A 359 -33.03 -1.54 16.09
C GLY A 359 -33.22 -0.01 15.95
N LYS A 360 -32.20 0.72 15.47
CA LYS A 360 -32.27 2.18 15.26
C LYS A 360 -33.25 2.57 14.13
N THR A 361 -33.42 1.71 13.11
CA THR A 361 -34.35 1.98 11.98
C THR A 361 -35.81 2.04 12.39
N ARG A 362 -36.19 1.32 13.47
CA ARG A 362 -37.56 1.11 13.92
C ARG A 362 -38.48 0.52 12.83
N ASP A 363 -37.91 -0.25 11.91
CA ASP A 363 -38.61 -0.93 10.83
C ASP A 363 -39.06 -2.34 11.25
N LEU A 364 -40.33 -2.65 10.97
CA LEU A 364 -40.94 -3.94 11.31
C LEU A 364 -40.39 -5.08 10.45
N ASP A 365 -39.86 -4.81 9.26
CA ASP A 365 -39.28 -5.83 8.38
C ASP A 365 -37.99 -6.45 8.96
N ASN A 366 -37.40 -5.83 9.99
CA ASN A 366 -36.21 -6.34 10.66
C ASN A 366 -36.52 -7.30 11.81
N VAL A 367 -37.80 -7.48 12.19
CA VAL A 367 -38.16 -8.28 13.37
C VAL A 367 -37.76 -9.75 13.22
N GLU A 368 -37.94 -10.36 12.05
CA GLU A 368 -37.57 -11.76 11.81
C GLU A 368 -36.06 -11.99 11.96
N VAL A 369 -35.26 -11.06 11.45
CA VAL A 369 -33.80 -11.09 11.57
C VAL A 369 -33.36 -10.91 13.03
N LEU A 370 -34.03 -10.04 13.78
CA LEU A 370 -33.75 -9.84 15.20
C LEU A 370 -34.21 -11.02 16.07
N LEU A 371 -35.30 -11.69 15.70
CA LEU A 371 -35.71 -12.95 16.33
C LEU A 371 -34.66 -14.05 16.13
N PHE A 372 -34.08 -14.14 14.93
CA PHE A 372 -32.93 -15.00 14.68
C PHE A 372 -31.73 -14.60 15.56
N ALA A 373 -31.42 -13.31 15.67
CA ALA A 373 -30.31 -12.82 16.51
C ALA A 373 -30.48 -13.07 18.02
N LEU A 374 -31.70 -13.26 18.54
CA LEU A 374 -31.92 -13.68 19.93
C LEU A 374 -31.34 -15.09 20.21
N THR A 375 -31.19 -15.91 19.16
CA THR A 375 -30.61 -17.26 19.26
C THR A 375 -29.08 -17.29 19.17
N ASP A 376 -28.43 -16.12 19.10
CA ASP A 376 -26.98 -16.03 18.91
C ASP A 376 -26.21 -16.73 20.06
N PRO A 377 -25.17 -17.52 19.76
CA PRO A 377 -24.36 -18.18 20.80
C PRO A 377 -23.62 -17.19 21.70
N VAL A 378 -23.44 -15.93 21.27
CA VAL A 378 -22.81 -14.87 22.05
C VAL A 378 -23.87 -14.07 22.81
N PRO A 379 -23.91 -14.14 24.17
CA PRO A 379 -24.98 -13.54 24.97
C PRO A 379 -25.19 -12.05 24.73
N GLU A 380 -24.12 -11.30 24.48
CA GLU A 380 -24.16 -9.86 24.24
C GLU A 380 -24.95 -9.51 22.97
N VAL A 381 -24.88 -10.37 21.94
CA VAL A 381 -25.64 -10.19 20.69
C VAL A 381 -27.13 -10.45 20.94
N ALA A 382 -27.46 -11.49 21.70
CA ALA A 382 -28.84 -11.81 22.06
C ALA A 382 -29.49 -10.70 22.91
N VAL A 383 -28.76 -10.16 23.90
CA VAL A 383 -29.22 -9.01 24.70
C VAL A 383 -29.45 -7.78 23.81
N ALA A 384 -28.51 -7.47 22.91
CA ALA A 384 -28.67 -6.36 21.96
C ALA A 384 -29.85 -6.55 21.00
N ALA A 385 -30.17 -7.79 20.60
CA ALA A 385 -31.34 -8.11 19.78
C ALA A 385 -32.65 -7.83 20.54
N ASN A 386 -32.71 -8.20 21.82
CA ASN A 386 -33.84 -7.86 22.68
C ASN A 386 -34.03 -6.34 22.80
N GLU A 387 -32.94 -5.59 23.02
CA GLU A 387 -32.98 -4.13 23.06
C GLU A 387 -33.44 -3.51 21.73
N ALA A 388 -32.98 -4.05 20.60
CA ALA A 388 -33.39 -3.60 19.28
C ALA A 388 -34.90 -3.81 19.05
N LEU A 389 -35.45 -4.96 19.48
CA LEU A 389 -36.89 -5.25 19.41
C LEU A 389 -37.71 -4.31 20.31
N LEU A 390 -37.22 -4.00 21.52
CA LEU A 390 -37.85 -3.00 22.39
C LEU A 390 -37.91 -1.61 21.75
N ARG A 391 -36.86 -1.22 21.02
CA ARG A 391 -36.83 0.05 20.26
C ARG A 391 -37.84 0.05 19.11
N ILE A 392 -37.96 -1.05 18.36
CA ILE A 392 -38.96 -1.19 17.28
C ILE A 392 -40.38 -1.12 17.86
N ARG A 393 -40.66 -1.84 18.95
CA ARG A 393 -41.95 -1.83 19.64
C ARG A 393 -42.29 -0.49 20.32
N ARG A 394 -41.28 0.37 20.55
CA ARG A 394 -41.41 1.65 21.28
C ARG A 394 -41.95 1.51 22.70
N SER A 395 -41.63 0.42 23.39
CA SER A 395 -42.08 0.18 24.76
C SER A 395 -40.93 -0.38 25.58
N PRO A 396 -40.18 0.49 26.29
CA PRO A 396 -39.10 0.07 27.17
C PRO A 396 -39.61 -0.90 28.25
N GLY A 397 -38.85 -1.95 28.56
CA GLY A 397 -39.04 -2.77 29.77
C GLY A 397 -40.17 -3.81 29.77
N ALA A 398 -40.86 -4.06 28.65
CA ALA A 398 -41.98 -5.01 28.63
C ALA A 398 -41.59 -6.48 28.42
N ILE A 399 -40.51 -6.72 27.67
CA ILE A 399 -39.92 -8.04 27.41
C ILE A 399 -38.41 -7.87 27.63
N VAL A 400 -37.87 -8.48 28.68
CA VAL A 400 -36.50 -8.23 29.13
C VAL A 400 -35.73 -9.53 29.14
N LEU A 401 -34.61 -9.55 28.40
CA LEU A 401 -33.58 -10.56 28.53
C LEU A 401 -32.46 -9.98 29.43
N PRO A 402 -32.22 -10.54 30.64
CA PRO A 402 -31.16 -10.04 31.52
C PRO A 402 -29.76 -10.31 30.93
N GLU A 403 -28.74 -9.53 31.32
CA GLU A 403 -27.35 -9.72 30.83
C GLU A 403 -26.81 -11.13 31.09
N LYS A 404 -27.24 -11.75 32.19
CA LYS A 404 -26.99 -13.15 32.52
C LYS A 404 -28.32 -13.87 32.48
N PHE A 405 -28.55 -14.64 31.42
CA PHE A 405 -29.79 -15.35 31.18
C PHE A 405 -29.53 -16.86 31.01
N THR A 406 -30.54 -17.67 31.30
CA THR A 406 -30.57 -19.11 31.00
C THR A 406 -31.20 -19.37 29.63
N GLU A 407 -31.00 -20.55 29.05
CA GLU A 407 -31.66 -20.91 27.78
C GLU A 407 -33.19 -20.92 27.91
N GLU A 408 -33.72 -21.24 29.09
CA GLU A 408 -35.13 -21.10 29.41
C GLU A 408 -35.60 -19.64 29.36
N ASP A 409 -34.84 -18.70 29.92
CA ASP A 409 -35.14 -17.26 29.85
C ASP A 409 -35.13 -16.78 28.40
N ARG A 410 -34.12 -17.18 27.62
CA ARG A 410 -33.98 -16.85 26.20
C ARG A 410 -35.19 -17.33 25.41
N ARG A 411 -35.60 -18.59 25.62
CA ARG A 411 -36.75 -19.19 24.94
C ARG A 411 -38.05 -18.46 25.27
N LEU A 412 -38.29 -18.14 26.55
CA LEU A 412 -39.48 -17.39 26.97
C LEU A 412 -39.55 -16.02 26.30
N VAL A 413 -38.43 -15.30 26.25
CA VAL A 413 -38.33 -13.99 25.58
C VAL A 413 -38.62 -14.11 24.08
N ILE A 414 -38.06 -15.13 23.40
CA ILE A 414 -38.33 -15.39 21.99
C ILE A 414 -39.83 -15.65 21.76
N ASP A 415 -40.46 -16.50 22.58
CA ASP A 415 -41.88 -16.81 22.45
C ASP A 415 -42.77 -15.57 22.63
N GLN A 416 -42.42 -14.70 23.60
CA GLN A 416 -43.10 -13.41 23.80
C GLN A 416 -42.96 -12.47 22.60
N TRP A 417 -41.77 -12.41 21.99
CA TRP A 417 -41.55 -11.61 20.78
C TRP A 417 -42.25 -12.18 19.55
N LYS A 418 -42.26 -13.52 19.37
CA LYS A 418 -43.02 -14.19 18.30
C LYS A 418 -44.52 -13.89 18.45
N ALA A 419 -45.07 -14.01 19.66
CA ALA A 419 -46.48 -13.72 19.92
C ALA A 419 -46.82 -12.24 19.64
N TRP A 420 -45.96 -11.31 20.07
CA TRP A 420 -46.14 -9.89 19.76
C TRP A 420 -46.09 -9.63 18.24
N TYR A 421 -45.11 -10.18 17.53
CA TYR A 421 -44.98 -9.96 16.08
C TYR A 421 -46.16 -10.55 15.30
N LEU A 422 -46.65 -11.74 15.67
CA LEU A 422 -47.85 -12.33 15.06
C LEU A 422 -49.12 -11.53 15.36
N SER A 423 -49.19 -10.81 16.48
CA SER A 423 -50.33 -9.93 16.77
C SER A 423 -50.42 -8.73 15.84
N ILE A 424 -49.29 -8.32 15.23
CA ILE A 424 -49.21 -7.18 14.30
C ILE A 424 -49.07 -7.62 12.83
N ARG A 425 -48.50 -8.80 12.57
CA ARG A 425 -48.43 -9.47 11.26
C ARG A 425 -48.87 -10.94 11.38
N PRO A 426 -50.18 -11.22 11.36
CA PRO A 426 -50.71 -12.58 11.51
C PRO A 426 -50.29 -13.56 10.41
N ASP A 427 -49.86 -13.04 9.26
CA ASP A 427 -49.41 -13.78 8.07
C ASP A 427 -47.89 -14.02 8.04
N ALA A 428 -47.14 -13.52 9.03
CA ALA A 428 -45.71 -13.74 9.12
C ALA A 428 -45.38 -15.23 9.34
N LYS A 429 -44.43 -15.75 8.55
CA LYS A 429 -43.96 -17.13 8.67
C LYS A 429 -42.73 -17.18 9.58
N LEU A 430 -42.99 -17.36 10.87
CA LEU A 430 -41.95 -17.55 11.88
C LEU A 430 -41.63 -19.03 12.01
N GLU A 431 -40.61 -19.51 11.30
CA GLU A 431 -39.98 -20.81 11.61
C GLU A 431 -38.97 -20.62 12.75
#